data_AF-A0A935HCJ1-F1
#
_entry.id   AF-A0A935HCJ1-F1
#
_cell.length_a   1.000
_cell.length_b   1.000
_cell.length_c   1.000
_cell.angle_alpha   90.00
_cell.angle_beta   90.00
_cell.angle_gamma   90.00
#
_symmetry.space_group_name_H-M   'P 1'
#
loop_
_entity.id
_entity.type
_entity.pdbx_description
1 polymer ?
#
loop_
_entity_poly.entity_id
_entity_poly.type
_entity_poly.pdbx_seq_one_letter_code
_entity_poly.pdbx_strand_id
1 'polypeptide(L)'
;MSKRAVLLALVLLQPFSLAAQVFEDVSVASGFEPAFLANIPAGGIAVADFDRNGWPDIFVSGYFEANRIYFNQGNGQFQQSAAVNLTLPGSKCSVARCCRLRQ
;
A
#
# COMPACT_ATOMS: atom_id res chain seq x y z
N MET A 1 -9.42 -48.60 24.43
CA MET A 1 -9.71 -47.76 23.25
C MET A 1 -8.39 -47.49 22.51
N SER A 2 -8.32 -47.81 21.22
CA SER A 2 -7.09 -47.71 20.42
C SER A 2 -6.69 -46.24 20.20
N LYS A 3 -5.45 -45.87 20.53
CA LYS A 3 -4.89 -44.50 20.35
C LYS A 3 -5.04 -43.98 18.92
N ARG A 4 -5.13 -44.88 17.93
CA ARG A 4 -5.36 -44.54 16.51
C ARG A 4 -6.77 -43.99 16.24
N ALA A 5 -7.77 -44.43 17.00
CA ALA A 5 -9.15 -43.94 16.86
C ALA A 5 -9.32 -42.52 17.41
N VAL A 6 -8.57 -42.16 18.45
CA VAL A 6 -8.60 -40.81 19.05
C VAL A 6 -7.94 -39.78 18.12
N LEU A 7 -6.84 -40.16 17.46
CA LEU A 7 -6.13 -39.27 16.53
C LEU A 7 -6.93 -38.96 15.26
N LEU A 8 -7.63 -39.96 14.69
CA LEU A 8 -8.51 -39.75 13.54
C LEU A 8 -9.73 -38.88 13.86
N ALA A 9 -10.30 -39.03 15.06
CA ALA A 9 -11.41 -38.20 15.50
C ALA A 9 -11.00 -36.73 15.72
N LEU A 10 -9.79 -36.47 16.23
CA LEU A 10 -9.26 -35.13 16.43
C LEU A 10 -9.01 -34.37 15.13
N VAL A 11 -8.57 -35.06 14.06
CA VAL A 11 -8.32 -34.45 12.74
C VAL A 11 -9.61 -34.10 12.01
N LEU A 12 -10.67 -34.90 12.16
CA LEU A 12 -11.97 -34.67 11.54
C LEU A 12 -12.83 -33.62 12.28
N LEU A 13 -12.45 -33.25 13.50
CA LEU A 13 -13.10 -32.22 14.32
C LEU A 13 -12.45 -30.84 14.20
N GLN A 14 -11.36 -30.69 13.43
CA GLN A 14 -10.80 -29.37 13.16
C GLN A 14 -11.71 -28.68 12.13
N PRO A 15 -12.37 -27.55 12.45
CA PRO A 15 -12.97 -26.72 11.42
C PRO A 15 -11.81 -26.15 10.62
N PHE A 16 -11.41 -26.84 9.54
CA PHE A 16 -10.65 -26.22 8.47
C PHE A 16 -11.59 -25.19 7.86
N SER A 17 -11.59 -24.01 8.48
CA SER A 17 -12.38 -22.88 8.05
C SER A 17 -11.81 -22.44 6.72
N LEU A 18 -12.36 -23.00 5.64
CA LEU A 18 -12.27 -22.48 4.27
C LEU A 18 -13.09 -21.19 4.13
N ALA A 19 -13.18 -20.39 5.19
CA ALA A 19 -13.69 -19.04 5.10
C ALA A 19 -12.68 -18.26 4.26
N ALA A 20 -13.13 -17.71 3.13
CA ALA A 20 -12.34 -16.77 2.37
C ALA A 20 -11.80 -15.68 3.30
N GLN A 21 -10.52 -15.30 3.14
CA GLN A 21 -9.95 -14.19 3.89
C GLN A 21 -10.80 -12.94 3.58
N VAL A 22 -11.49 -12.42 4.60
CA VAL A 22 -12.26 -11.19 4.48
C VAL A 22 -11.29 -10.04 4.64
N PHE A 23 -11.33 -9.11 3.69
CA PHE A 23 -10.59 -7.85 3.72
C PHE A 23 -11.56 -6.71 3.98
N GLU A 24 -11.16 -5.78 4.83
CA GLU A 24 -11.86 -4.52 5.08
C GLU A 24 -11.12 -3.39 4.37
N ASP A 25 -11.85 -2.52 3.69
CA ASP A 25 -11.27 -1.29 3.13
C ASP A 25 -11.00 -0.30 4.26
N VAL A 26 -9.72 -0.08 4.56
CA VAL A 26 -9.25 0.84 5.59
C VAL A 26 -8.55 2.07 5.00
N SER A 27 -8.72 2.33 3.70
CA SER A 27 -7.99 3.42 2.99
C SER A 27 -8.22 4.76 3.69
N VAL A 28 -9.49 5.10 3.98
CA VAL A 28 -9.87 6.32 4.70
C VAL A 28 -9.33 6.35 6.12
N ALA A 29 -9.52 5.25 6.85
CA ALA A 29 -9.12 5.13 8.25
C ALA A 29 -7.60 5.17 8.47
N SER A 30 -6.83 4.79 7.44
CA SER A 30 -5.37 4.83 7.43
C SER A 30 -4.81 6.18 6.97
N GLY A 31 -5.65 7.17 6.66
CA GLY A 31 -5.19 8.45 6.09
C GLY A 31 -4.74 8.36 4.63
N PHE A 32 -4.91 7.20 3.99
CA PHE A 32 -4.71 7.00 2.56
C PHE A 32 -5.97 7.39 1.79
N GLU A 33 -6.27 8.68 1.77
CA GLU A 33 -7.39 9.27 1.04
C GLU A 33 -6.85 10.09 -0.12
N PRO A 34 -6.66 9.50 -1.31
CA PRO A 34 -6.43 10.26 -2.51
C PRO A 34 -7.76 10.85 -3.00
N ALA A 35 -8.47 11.62 -2.17
CA ALA A 35 -9.73 12.28 -2.52
C ALA A 35 -9.62 13.10 -3.82
N PHE A 36 -8.41 13.61 -4.11
CA PHE A 36 -8.07 14.32 -5.36
C PHE A 36 -7.96 13.41 -6.60
N LEU A 37 -7.83 12.08 -6.44
CA LEU A 37 -7.76 11.10 -7.53
C LEU A 37 -9.10 10.43 -7.85
N ALA A 38 -10.15 10.69 -7.06
CA ALA A 38 -11.48 10.06 -7.25
C ALA A 38 -12.03 10.23 -8.68
N ASN A 39 -11.59 11.27 -9.41
CA ASN A 39 -11.98 11.55 -10.79
C ASN A 39 -10.80 11.65 -11.79
N ILE A 40 -9.58 11.30 -11.36
CA ILE A 40 -8.38 11.47 -12.19
C ILE A 40 -7.57 10.18 -12.12
N PRO A 41 -7.31 9.52 -13.27
CA PRO A 41 -6.51 8.30 -13.27
C PRO A 41 -5.13 8.60 -12.67
N ALA A 42 -4.80 7.93 -11.57
CA ALA A 42 -3.44 7.90 -11.07
C ALA A 42 -2.55 7.30 -12.16
N GLY A 43 -1.44 7.97 -12.49
CA GLY A 43 -0.56 7.53 -13.57
C GLY A 43 0.23 6.27 -13.21
N GLY A 44 0.54 6.09 -11.93
CA GLY A 44 1.37 5.01 -11.41
C GLY A 44 1.69 5.18 -9.93
N ILE A 45 2.16 4.08 -9.33
CA ILE A 45 2.51 4.01 -7.91
C ILE A 45 3.95 3.51 -7.81
N ALA A 46 4.71 4.08 -6.87
CA ALA A 46 6.00 3.56 -6.46
C ALA A 46 6.01 3.37 -4.94
N VAL A 47 6.65 2.30 -4.46
CA VAL A 47 6.78 2.01 -3.04
C VAL A 47 8.26 1.98 -2.68
N ALA A 48 8.66 2.82 -1.74
CA ALA A 48 10.03 2.89 -1.24
C ALA A 48 10.02 3.57 0.14
N ASP A 49 11.06 3.36 0.93
CA ASP A 49 11.29 4.12 2.16
C ASP A 49 11.94 5.46 1.79
N PHE A 50 11.15 6.51 1.64
CA PHE A 50 11.61 7.82 1.16
C PHE A 50 12.19 8.68 2.28
N ASP A 51 11.68 8.54 3.51
CA ASP A 51 12.13 9.29 4.68
C ASP A 51 13.20 8.56 5.52
N ARG A 52 13.50 7.29 5.18
CA ARG A 52 14.44 6.41 5.87
C ARG A 52 14.01 6.03 7.28
N ASN A 53 12.70 5.95 7.53
CA ASN A 53 12.16 5.56 8.82
C ASN A 53 12.06 4.03 8.99
N GLY A 54 12.41 3.25 7.96
CA GLY A 54 12.37 1.79 7.96
C GLY A 54 11.03 1.21 7.52
N TRP A 55 10.05 2.05 7.18
CA TRP A 55 8.73 1.65 6.70
C TRP A 55 8.56 2.04 5.22
N PRO A 56 7.85 1.20 4.43
CA PRO A 56 7.59 1.52 3.04
C PRO A 56 6.55 2.64 2.93
N ASP A 57 6.92 3.71 2.24
CA ASP A 57 6.04 4.82 1.86
C ASP A 57 5.46 4.60 0.46
N ILE A 58 4.39 5.32 0.12
CA ILE A 58 3.70 5.21 -1.16
C ILE A 58 3.78 6.54 -1.91
N PHE A 59 4.43 6.55 -3.07
CA PHE A 59 4.35 7.64 -4.02
C PHE A 59 3.24 7.38 -5.03
N VAL A 60 2.38 8.36 -5.26
CA VAL A 60 1.29 8.29 -6.25
C VAL A 60 1.45 9.42 -7.25
N SER A 61 1.52 9.08 -8.54
CA SER A 61 1.55 10.07 -9.60
C SER A 61 0.15 10.54 -9.99
N GLY A 62 -0.03 11.86 -10.00
CA GLY A 62 -1.22 12.49 -10.55
C GLY A 62 -1.04 12.77 -12.04
N TYR A 63 -2.08 12.53 -12.84
CA TYR A 63 -2.09 12.83 -14.27
C TYR A 63 -2.52 14.29 -14.56
N PHE A 64 -3.52 14.78 -13.81
CA PHE A 64 -3.95 16.20 -13.83
C PHE A 64 -3.80 16.87 -12.45
N GLU A 65 -3.27 16.14 -11.48
CA GLU A 65 -3.03 16.59 -10.11
C GLU A 65 -1.54 16.49 -9.79
N ALA A 66 -1.13 17.20 -8.73
CA ALA A 66 0.23 17.07 -8.24
C ALA A 66 0.51 15.67 -7.71
N ASN A 67 1.76 15.21 -7.84
CA ASN A 67 2.20 13.97 -7.22
C ASN A 67 2.20 14.12 -5.69
N ARG A 68 1.99 13.01 -4.99
CA ARG A 68 2.05 12.98 -3.52
C ARG A 68 2.79 11.76 -3.03
N ILE A 69 3.37 11.89 -1.85
CA ILE A 69 3.92 10.80 -1.06
C ILE A 69 3.03 10.62 0.16
N TYR A 70 2.73 9.39 0.50
CA TYR A 70 2.07 8.97 1.72
C TYR A 70 3.12 8.30 2.59
N PHE A 71 3.55 9.00 3.63
CA PHE A 71 4.58 8.54 4.56
C PHE A 71 3.98 7.60 5.59
N ASN A 72 4.46 6.36 5.60
CA ASN A 72 3.99 5.34 6.52
C ASN A 72 4.57 5.59 7.92
N GLN A 73 3.69 5.74 8.90
CA GLN A 73 4.06 6.01 10.28
C GLN A 73 4.40 4.73 11.08
N GLY A 74 4.37 3.56 10.43
CA GLY A 74 4.70 2.26 11.02
C GLY A 74 3.60 1.65 11.90
N ASN A 75 2.46 2.35 12.03
CA ASN A 75 1.31 1.94 12.84
C ASN A 75 0.04 1.72 11.97
N GLY A 76 0.21 1.54 10.66
CA GLY A 76 -0.89 1.43 9.71
C GLY A 76 -1.55 2.77 9.35
N GLN A 77 -0.96 3.89 9.77
CA GLN A 77 -1.38 5.23 9.37
C GLN A 77 -0.39 5.83 8.35
N PHE A 78 -0.93 6.60 7.42
CA PHE A 78 -0.20 7.34 6.41
C PHE A 78 -0.37 8.84 6.61
N GLN A 79 0.74 9.56 6.53
CA GLN A 79 0.75 11.02 6.49
C GLN A 79 1.00 11.49 5.07
N GLN A 80 0.07 12.26 4.52
CA GLN A 80 0.21 12.81 3.17
C GLN A 80 1.22 13.97 3.13
N SER A 81 2.08 13.99 2.12
CA SER A 81 2.99 15.09 1.82
C SER A 81 2.27 16.29 1.18
N ALA A 82 2.96 17.43 1.13
CA ALA A 82 2.65 18.48 0.16
C ALA A 82 2.82 17.99 -1.29
N ALA A 83 2.29 18.75 -2.24
CA ALA A 83 2.45 18.48 -3.68
C ALA A 83 3.94 18.35 -4.06
N VAL A 84 4.31 17.21 -4.65
CA VAL A 84 5.67 16.93 -5.11
C VAL A 84 5.74 17.21 -6.61
N ASN A 85 6.50 18.24 -6.96
CA ASN A 85 6.67 18.65 -8.36
C ASN A 85 7.83 17.88 -8.98
N LEU A 86 7.52 16.81 -9.72
CA LEU A 86 8.51 15.99 -10.45
C LEU A 86 8.30 16.08 -11.97
N THR A 87 7.59 17.11 -12.42
CA THR A 87 7.22 17.29 -13.81
C THR A 87 8.44 17.69 -14.63
N LEU A 88 8.76 16.93 -15.69
CA LEU A 88 9.72 17.38 -16.70
C LEU A 88 9.11 18.56 -17.47
N PRO A 89 9.90 19.59 -17.84
CA PRO A 89 9.40 20.69 -18.67
C PRO A 89 8.68 20.16 -19.92
N GLY A 90 7.41 20.54 -20.10
CA GLY A 90 6.58 20.14 -21.24
C GLY A 90 5.88 18.77 -21.14
N SER A 91 6.02 18.03 -20.04
CA SER A 91 5.32 16.75 -19.84
C SER A 91 4.09 16.90 -18.95
N LYS A 92 2.96 16.29 -19.33
CA LYS A 92 1.77 16.16 -18.47
C LYS A 92 1.77 14.87 -17.64
N CYS A 93 2.67 13.94 -17.95
CA CYS A 93 2.79 12.66 -17.26
C CYS A 93 3.95 12.72 -16.27
N SER A 94 3.68 12.42 -15.01
CA SER A 94 4.70 12.33 -13.97
C SER A 94 5.40 10.97 -14.04
N VAL A 95 6.71 10.98 -14.25
CA VAL A 95 7.54 9.76 -14.24
C VAL A 95 8.38 9.79 -12.98
N ALA A 96 8.12 8.87 -12.04
CA ALA A 96 9.03 8.62 -10.94
C ALA A 96 10.22 7.81 -11.46
N ARG A 97 11.42 8.37 -11.41
CA ARG A 97 12.65 7.65 -11.72
C ARG A 97 13.37 7.31 -10.42
N CYS A 98 13.45 6.02 -10.09
CA CYS A 98 14.33 5.57 -9.01
C CYS A 98 15.78 5.59 -9.53
N CYS A 99 16.49 6.70 -9.30
CA CYS A 99 17.91 6.79 -9.57
C CYS A 99 18.68 6.53 -8.27
N ARG A 100 19.34 5.37 -8.20
CA ARG A 100 20.35 5.11 -7.16
C ARG A 100 21.54 6.04 -7.43
N LEU A 101 21.90 6.88 -6.46
CA LEU A 101 23.21 7.54 -6.46
C LEU A 101 24.27 6.44 -6.58
N ARG A 102 25.03 6.45 -7.68
CA ARG A 102 26.31 5.74 -7.69
C ARG A 102 27.18 6.48 -6.69
N GLN A 103 27.44 5.86 -5.56
CA GLN A 103 28.69 6.14 -4.85
C GLN A 103 29.84 5.76 -5.78
#